data_AF-A0AA36JEZ5-F1
#
_entry.id   AF-A0AA36JEZ5-F1
#
_cell.length_a   1.000
_cell.length_b   1.000
_cell.length_c   1.000
_cell.angle_alpha   90.00
_cell.angle_beta   90.00
_cell.angle_gamma   90.00
#
_symmetry.space_group_name_H-M   'P 1'
#
loop_
_entity.id
_entity.type
_entity.pdbx_description
1 polymer ?
#
loop_
_entity_poly.entity_id
_entity_poly.type
_entity_poly.pdbx_seq_one_letter_code
_entity_poly.pdbx_strand_id
1 'polypeptide(L)'
;MQPGLLLALLLPKAAGVPVTGSPECPCVDVESGGYGRGCAAHDINNSAYPQCMSDAPPGWCGDMWCYVNRSNCLVTNEVSISPTAPPAYWSYTTCGYRDLFSLNNITDSIRGQTLRVLFIGNTGGWKGNYCTDNGQICVNQRGYGPVQRILDSMTRSSGFNLHQLNEAPEAVREHMARVNPTGSQFDLCTWATGMGFVDICGCSMVMLPRRTDASPFLTLWTEPVVLVGPLRGNQGLGGDFGAMLGKAFRPLSPGLWGLAVVVALSMSFLITMFEKTEGGQFEDVEHGESFGSGLFMAFFSLVTFEVQFAPQTVGGRIVSLGLAFILILLVSGYTASLTSFLVVDNRLSSTVSDLNGAIRLGLKICAHRSDSVQLLLNGVKEENVVIQQSRSVVLPSVSEGACDLAVVRQEDLEASQAQNGGSFCQLTRIGDPVTTSFSAKKSGGRAALSARDPGWLPAWRFALSLTAAIRETVG
;
A
#
# COMPACT_ATOMS: atom_id res chain seq x y z
N MET A 1 -6.05 13.44 -23.79
CA MET A 1 -5.95 11.97 -23.67
C MET A 1 -5.39 11.43 -24.97
N GLN A 2 -4.08 11.19 -25.01
CA GLN A 2 -3.41 10.49 -26.10
C GLN A 2 -3.22 9.04 -25.66
N PRO A 3 -3.52 8.03 -26.49
CA PRO A 3 -3.19 6.65 -26.15
C PRO A 3 -1.70 6.47 -26.36
N GLY A 4 -0.99 6.14 -25.27
CA GLY A 4 0.41 5.75 -25.31
C GLY A 4 0.56 4.49 -26.14
N LEU A 5 1.32 4.61 -27.23
CA LEU A 5 1.74 3.52 -28.10
C LEU A 5 2.60 2.56 -27.27
N LEU A 6 2.03 1.42 -26.87
CA LEU A 6 2.77 0.32 -26.28
C LEU A 6 3.62 -0.29 -27.41
N LEU A 7 4.90 0.04 -27.45
CA LEU A 7 5.87 -0.57 -28.35
C LEU A 7 6.09 -2.02 -27.87
N ALA A 8 5.21 -2.93 -28.31
CA ALA A 8 5.49 -4.35 -28.24
C ALA A 8 6.69 -4.62 -29.16
N LEU A 9 7.88 -4.70 -28.58
CA LEU A 9 9.06 -5.26 -29.22
C LEU A 9 8.73 -6.70 -29.60
N LEU A 10 8.28 -6.87 -30.85
CA LEU A 10 8.25 -8.15 -31.53
C LEU A 10 9.68 -8.68 -31.54
N LEU A 11 9.93 -9.72 -30.73
CA LEU A 11 11.14 -10.51 -30.80
C LEU A 11 11.28 -11.02 -32.26
N PRO A 12 12.40 -10.73 -32.95
CA PRO A 12 12.62 -11.32 -34.25
C PRO A 12 12.78 -12.82 -34.07
N LYS A 13 11.96 -13.56 -34.82
CA LYS A 13 12.11 -15.00 -35.04
C LYS A 13 13.49 -15.23 -35.68
N ALA A 14 14.38 -15.89 -34.93
CA ALA A 14 15.62 -16.54 -35.34
C ALA A 14 16.28 -15.99 -36.63
N ALA A 15 16.99 -14.87 -36.51
CA ALA A 15 18.12 -14.56 -37.39
C ALA A 15 19.39 -15.10 -36.71
N GLY A 16 20.20 -15.86 -37.44
CA GLY A 16 21.38 -16.56 -36.91
C GLY A 16 22.26 -15.65 -36.06
N VAL A 17 22.29 -15.95 -34.76
CA VAL A 17 23.19 -15.32 -33.79
C VAL A 17 24.63 -15.71 -34.15
N PRO A 18 25.58 -14.77 -34.19
CA PRO A 18 26.97 -15.10 -34.47
C PRO A 18 27.48 -16.14 -33.48
N VAL A 19 28.38 -16.99 -33.98
CA VAL A 19 29.05 -18.09 -33.24
C VAL A 19 29.83 -17.60 -32.00
N THR A 20 29.93 -16.28 -31.82
CA THR A 20 30.56 -15.60 -30.71
C THR A 20 29.47 -14.94 -29.85
N GLY A 21 29.32 -15.34 -28.59
CA GLY A 21 28.32 -14.80 -27.64
C GLY A 21 28.36 -13.27 -27.43
N SER A 22 27.67 -12.78 -26.40
CA SER A 22 27.59 -11.34 -26.08
C SER A 22 28.97 -10.66 -26.07
N PRO A 23 29.10 -9.42 -26.59
CA PRO A 23 30.37 -8.67 -26.53
C PRO A 23 30.87 -8.43 -25.10
N GLU A 24 29.97 -8.43 -24.11
CA GLU A 24 30.29 -8.26 -22.68
C GLU A 24 30.75 -9.56 -22.02
N CYS A 25 30.59 -10.69 -22.70
CA CYS A 25 31.03 -12.01 -22.26
C CYS A 25 31.14 -12.94 -23.47
N PRO A 26 32.26 -12.93 -24.20
CA PRO A 26 32.41 -13.77 -25.38
C PRO A 26 32.53 -15.24 -24.99
N CYS A 27 31.94 -16.11 -25.81
CA CYS A 27 32.13 -17.55 -25.69
C CYS A 27 33.61 -17.90 -25.90
N VAL A 28 34.12 -18.87 -25.14
CA VAL A 28 35.45 -19.44 -25.31
C VAL A 28 35.37 -20.89 -25.76
N ASP A 29 36.29 -21.27 -26.61
CA ASP A 29 36.45 -22.65 -27.03
C ASP A 29 37.17 -23.44 -25.93
N VAL A 30 36.48 -24.43 -25.37
CA VAL A 30 37.09 -25.45 -24.52
C VAL A 30 37.46 -26.64 -25.42
N GLU A 31 38.63 -27.24 -25.21
CA GLU A 31 39.20 -28.30 -26.07
C GLU A 31 38.40 -29.63 -26.09
N SER A 32 37.21 -29.68 -25.49
CA SER A 32 36.39 -30.89 -25.34
C SER A 32 35.32 -31.03 -26.44
N GLY A 33 35.65 -31.72 -27.54
CA GLY A 33 34.70 -32.47 -28.37
C GLY A 33 33.49 -31.74 -28.98
N GLY A 34 33.44 -30.40 -28.96
CA GLY A 34 32.33 -29.59 -29.47
C GLY A 34 31.21 -29.27 -28.47
N TYR A 35 31.23 -29.87 -27.27
CA TYR A 35 30.26 -29.56 -26.22
C TYR A 35 30.55 -28.20 -25.57
N GLY A 36 29.55 -27.34 -25.47
CA GLY A 36 29.70 -25.99 -24.90
C GLY A 36 30.41 -24.98 -25.83
N ARG A 37 30.74 -25.37 -27.07
CA ARG A 37 31.34 -24.48 -28.08
C ARG A 37 30.29 -23.60 -28.74
N GLY A 38 30.45 -22.28 -28.58
CA GLY A 38 29.53 -21.29 -29.15
C GLY A 38 28.12 -21.39 -28.54
N CYS A 39 27.27 -20.44 -28.89
CA CYS A 39 25.89 -20.43 -28.41
C CYS A 39 25.06 -21.50 -29.10
N ALA A 40 24.76 -22.59 -28.38
CA ALA A 40 23.90 -23.65 -28.85
C ALA A 40 23.18 -24.34 -27.69
N ALA A 41 22.13 -25.09 -28.00
CA ALA A 41 21.43 -25.94 -27.03
C ALA A 41 22.21 -27.23 -26.81
N HIS A 42 23.28 -27.17 -26.00
CA HIS A 42 24.22 -28.29 -25.84
C HIS A 42 23.63 -29.49 -25.09
N ASP A 43 22.60 -29.27 -24.27
CA ASP A 43 22.01 -30.32 -23.42
C ASP A 43 20.91 -31.12 -24.13
N ILE A 44 20.42 -30.66 -25.28
CA ILE A 44 19.40 -31.38 -26.05
C ILE A 44 19.98 -32.69 -26.58
N ASN A 45 19.23 -33.79 -26.41
CA ASN A 45 19.69 -35.14 -26.79
C ASN A 45 21.04 -35.55 -26.17
N ASN A 46 21.44 -34.94 -25.05
CA ASN A 46 22.64 -35.32 -24.33
C ASN A 46 22.34 -36.46 -23.36
N SER A 47 23.04 -37.58 -23.48
CA SER A 47 22.88 -38.74 -22.58
C SER A 47 23.23 -38.43 -21.12
N ALA A 48 24.00 -37.37 -20.85
CA ALA A 48 24.27 -36.90 -19.49
C ALA A 48 23.02 -36.30 -18.81
N TYR A 49 22.01 -35.89 -19.59
CA TYR A 49 20.76 -35.31 -19.10
C TYR A 49 19.54 -36.03 -19.70
N PRO A 50 19.20 -37.25 -19.20
CA PRO A 50 18.08 -38.03 -19.71
C PRO A 50 16.73 -37.29 -19.74
N GLN A 51 16.52 -36.35 -18.84
CA GLN A 51 15.33 -35.49 -18.77
C GLN A 51 15.14 -34.63 -20.03
N CYS A 52 16.22 -34.27 -20.72
CA CYS A 52 16.18 -33.51 -21.97
C CYS A 52 15.78 -34.37 -23.18
N MET A 53 15.65 -35.69 -23.01
CA MET A 53 15.16 -36.64 -24.01
C MET A 53 13.73 -37.13 -23.72
N SER A 54 13.06 -36.58 -22.70
CA SER A 54 11.68 -36.95 -22.34
C SER A 54 10.64 -36.25 -23.24
N ASP A 55 9.39 -36.74 -23.23
CA ASP A 55 8.28 -36.14 -23.99
C ASP A 55 7.90 -34.72 -23.51
N ALA A 56 8.34 -34.35 -22.30
CA ALA A 56 8.14 -33.04 -21.70
C ALA A 56 9.45 -32.52 -21.07
N PRO A 57 10.45 -32.15 -21.89
CA PRO A 57 11.76 -31.77 -21.39
C PRO A 57 11.67 -30.43 -20.62
N PRO A 58 12.49 -30.26 -19.56
CA PRO A 58 12.63 -28.97 -18.91
C PRO A 58 13.01 -27.86 -19.88
N GLY A 59 12.51 -26.63 -19.66
CA GLY A 59 12.72 -25.51 -20.57
C GLY A 59 14.19 -25.20 -20.86
N TRP A 60 15.08 -25.39 -19.87
CA TRP A 60 16.51 -25.15 -20.02
C TRP A 60 17.21 -26.08 -21.03
N CYS A 61 16.64 -27.24 -21.35
CA CYS A 61 17.23 -28.20 -22.29
C CYS A 61 17.37 -27.63 -23.71
N GLY A 62 16.46 -26.72 -24.10
CA GLY A 62 16.49 -26.05 -25.39
C GLY A 62 17.16 -24.67 -25.36
N ASP A 63 17.53 -24.19 -24.18
CA ASP A 63 18.15 -22.87 -24.01
C ASP A 63 19.61 -22.92 -24.45
N MET A 64 20.05 -21.88 -25.16
CA MET A 64 21.42 -21.82 -25.65
C MET A 64 22.36 -21.32 -24.56
N TRP A 65 23.53 -21.94 -24.47
CA TRP A 65 24.61 -21.50 -23.59
C TRP A 65 25.98 -21.77 -24.25
N CYS A 66 27.04 -21.25 -23.65
CA CYS A 66 28.41 -21.57 -24.03
C CYS A 66 29.36 -21.46 -22.84
N TYR A 67 30.56 -22.01 -22.99
CA TYR A 67 31.65 -21.74 -22.05
C TYR A 67 32.17 -20.31 -22.21
N VAL A 68 32.60 -19.71 -21.10
CA VAL A 68 33.05 -18.32 -20.99
C VAL A 68 34.30 -18.21 -20.12
N ASN A 69 35.07 -17.14 -20.30
CA ASN A 69 36.17 -16.83 -19.39
C ASN A 69 35.65 -15.96 -18.23
N ARG A 70 35.70 -16.48 -17.00
CA ARG A 70 35.26 -15.77 -15.79
C ARG A 70 35.88 -14.38 -15.63
N SER A 71 37.14 -14.20 -16.01
CA SER A 71 37.86 -12.92 -15.85
C SER A 71 37.36 -11.82 -16.78
N ASN A 72 36.76 -12.18 -17.92
CA ASN A 72 36.33 -11.25 -18.96
C ASN A 72 34.82 -11.28 -19.21
N CYS A 73 34.07 -11.99 -18.35
CA CYS A 73 32.63 -12.14 -18.48
C CYS A 73 31.90 -11.27 -17.45
N LEU A 74 31.20 -10.22 -17.91
CA LEU A 74 30.47 -9.31 -17.05
C LEU A 74 29.02 -9.75 -16.77
N VAL A 75 28.53 -10.76 -17.49
CA VAL A 75 27.19 -11.32 -17.30
C VAL A 75 27.20 -12.51 -16.35
N THR A 76 26.02 -12.91 -15.86
CA THR A 76 25.85 -14.09 -14.99
C THR A 76 26.47 -15.33 -15.63
N ASN A 77 27.33 -16.00 -14.88
CA ASN A 77 28.00 -17.23 -15.27
C ASN A 77 28.28 -18.11 -14.04
N GLU A 78 28.29 -19.42 -14.27
CA GLU A 78 28.41 -20.45 -13.24
C GLU A 78 29.60 -21.36 -13.52
N VAL A 79 30.10 -22.03 -12.47
CA VAL A 79 31.25 -22.96 -12.58
C VAL A 79 30.76 -24.39 -12.84
N SER A 80 31.39 -25.08 -13.78
CA SER A 80 31.19 -26.51 -13.97
C SER A 80 31.85 -27.28 -12.83
N ILE A 81 31.07 -28.05 -12.08
CA ILE A 81 31.58 -28.92 -11.02
C ILE A 81 32.02 -30.23 -11.66
N SER A 82 33.28 -30.29 -12.12
CA SER A 82 33.91 -31.55 -12.55
C SER A 82 35.02 -31.92 -11.56
N PRO A 83 34.97 -33.12 -10.94
CA PRO A 83 36.03 -33.56 -10.03
C PRO A 83 37.34 -33.91 -10.75
N THR A 84 37.33 -34.01 -12.08
CA THR A 84 38.46 -34.51 -12.88
C THR A 84 38.95 -33.54 -13.95
N ALA A 85 38.30 -32.38 -14.11
CA ALA A 85 38.67 -31.38 -15.11
C ALA A 85 38.92 -30.01 -14.45
N PRO A 86 39.72 -29.13 -15.08
CA PRO A 86 39.82 -27.73 -14.66
C PRO A 86 38.42 -27.08 -14.60
N PRO A 87 38.18 -26.16 -13.65
CA PRO A 87 36.90 -25.47 -13.56
C PRO A 87 36.65 -24.67 -14.84
N ALA A 88 35.67 -25.07 -15.64
CA ALA A 88 35.17 -24.29 -16.75
C ALA A 88 33.98 -23.43 -16.27
N TYR A 89 33.77 -22.28 -16.89
CA TYR A 89 32.65 -21.40 -16.56
C TYR A 89 31.70 -21.36 -17.75
N TRP A 90 30.39 -21.38 -17.52
CA TRP A 90 29.38 -21.38 -18.56
C TRP A 90 28.31 -20.33 -18.29
N SER A 91 27.60 -19.90 -19.34
CA SER A 91 26.58 -18.86 -19.25
C SER A 91 25.48 -19.00 -20.31
N TYR A 92 24.22 -19.12 -19.87
CA TYR A 92 23.04 -18.94 -20.73
C TYR A 92 22.85 -17.48 -21.14
N THR A 93 23.16 -16.53 -20.24
CA THR A 93 22.97 -15.09 -20.47
C THR A 93 23.83 -14.57 -21.60
N THR A 94 25.03 -15.12 -21.76
CA THR A 94 25.92 -14.86 -22.90
C THR A 94 25.25 -15.09 -24.25
N CYS A 95 24.33 -16.05 -24.31
CA CYS A 95 23.60 -16.43 -25.51
C CYS A 95 22.16 -15.87 -25.55
N GLY A 96 21.82 -14.97 -24.62
CA GLY A 96 20.51 -14.32 -24.56
C GLY A 96 19.43 -15.09 -23.79
N TYR A 97 19.79 -16.13 -23.04
CA TYR A 97 18.86 -16.96 -22.28
C TYR A 97 19.02 -16.76 -20.76
N ARG A 98 17.95 -17.01 -20.01
CA ARG A 98 17.98 -17.01 -18.54
C ARG A 98 18.48 -18.37 -18.06
N ASP A 99 19.35 -18.37 -17.06
CA ASP A 99 19.82 -19.62 -16.45
C ASP A 99 18.70 -20.30 -15.63
N LEU A 100 17.94 -21.15 -16.31
CA LEU A 100 16.92 -22.02 -15.71
C LEU A 100 17.50 -23.37 -15.28
N PHE A 101 18.68 -23.74 -15.78
CA PHE A 101 19.36 -24.98 -15.41
C PHE A 101 19.82 -24.92 -13.95
N SER A 102 20.54 -23.87 -13.53
CA SER A 102 20.97 -23.72 -12.14
C SER A 102 19.79 -23.71 -11.17
N LEU A 103 18.68 -23.06 -11.55
CA LEU A 103 17.48 -23.02 -10.73
C LEU A 103 16.85 -24.42 -10.57
N ASN A 104 16.80 -25.20 -11.65
CA ASN A 104 16.35 -26.58 -11.61
C ASN A 104 17.30 -27.46 -10.79
N ASN A 105 18.60 -27.30 -10.96
CA ASN A 105 19.62 -28.04 -10.23
C ASN A 105 19.56 -27.77 -8.72
N ILE A 106 19.33 -26.52 -8.30
CA ILE A 106 19.09 -26.18 -6.89
C ILE A 106 17.85 -26.94 -6.38
N THR A 107 16.75 -26.90 -7.12
CA THR A 107 15.50 -27.57 -6.73
C THR A 107 15.66 -29.09 -6.64
N ASP A 108 16.37 -29.68 -7.59
CA ASP A 108 16.68 -31.11 -7.58
C ASP A 108 17.67 -31.47 -6.46
N SER A 109 18.63 -30.60 -6.16
CA SER A 109 19.64 -30.84 -5.11
C SER A 109 19.03 -30.95 -3.71
N ILE A 110 17.95 -30.19 -3.45
CA ILE A 110 17.24 -30.22 -2.16
C ILE A 110 16.16 -31.32 -2.11
N ARG A 111 15.79 -31.92 -3.25
CA ARG A 111 14.75 -32.95 -3.29
C ARG A 111 15.16 -34.15 -2.44
N GLY A 112 14.26 -34.59 -1.56
CA GLY A 112 14.51 -35.67 -0.62
C GLY A 112 15.42 -35.30 0.56
N GLN A 113 16.02 -34.10 0.58
CA GLN A 113 16.79 -33.64 1.73
C GLN A 113 15.87 -33.25 2.90
N THR A 114 16.42 -33.30 4.12
CA THR A 114 15.76 -32.84 5.33
C THR A 114 16.44 -31.56 5.80
N LEU A 115 15.75 -30.44 5.66
CA LEU A 115 16.23 -29.12 6.09
C LEU A 115 15.83 -28.86 7.54
N ARG A 116 16.78 -28.35 8.32
CA ARG A 116 16.59 -27.93 9.71
C ARG A 116 15.94 -26.56 9.74
N VAL A 117 14.80 -26.46 10.41
CA VAL A 117 14.06 -25.21 10.57
C VAL A 117 13.91 -24.86 12.03
N LEU A 118 14.06 -23.57 12.34
CA LEU A 118 13.76 -23.05 13.67
C LEU A 118 12.56 -22.11 13.57
N PHE A 119 11.45 -22.54 14.14
CA PHE A 119 10.21 -21.75 14.17
C PHE A 119 10.18 -20.88 15.42
N ILE A 120 9.88 -19.59 15.25
CA ILE A 120 9.68 -18.66 16.37
C ILE A 120 8.24 -18.17 16.37
N GLY A 121 7.63 -18.14 17.55
CA GLY A 121 6.32 -17.53 17.76
C GLY A 121 6.40 -16.02 17.54
N ASN A 122 5.54 -15.47 16.69
CA ASN A 122 5.49 -14.05 16.40
C ASN A 122 4.91 -13.29 17.60
N THR A 123 5.38 -12.07 17.84
CA THR A 123 4.94 -11.27 19.00
C THR A 123 3.72 -10.40 18.70
N GLY A 124 3.16 -10.48 17.49
CA GLY A 124 2.03 -9.66 17.03
C GLY A 124 1.57 -10.03 15.61
N GLY A 125 0.57 -9.31 15.11
CA GLY A 125 -0.01 -9.47 13.78
C GLY A 125 -0.62 -10.85 13.51
N TRP A 126 -0.95 -11.12 12.24
CA TRP A 126 -1.49 -12.41 11.78
C TRP A 126 -0.63 -13.10 10.71
N LYS A 127 0.35 -12.39 10.11
CA LYS A 127 1.15 -12.87 8.97
C LYS A 127 2.32 -13.79 9.37
N GLY A 128 2.58 -13.97 10.66
CA GLY A 128 3.78 -14.65 11.15
C GLY A 128 3.67 -16.17 11.26
N ASN A 129 4.54 -16.72 12.12
CA ASN A 129 4.43 -18.07 12.66
C ASN A 129 4.03 -17.95 14.14
N TYR A 130 3.31 -18.90 14.69
CA TYR A 130 2.75 -18.88 16.04
C TYR A 130 2.99 -20.22 16.74
N CYS A 131 3.12 -20.15 18.05
CA CYS A 131 3.16 -21.29 18.96
C CYS A 131 2.71 -20.79 20.35
N THR A 132 2.68 -21.66 21.36
CA THR A 132 2.23 -21.33 22.73
C THR A 132 2.91 -20.09 23.29
N ASP A 133 4.23 -19.95 23.09
CA ASP A 133 5.02 -18.86 23.64
C ASP A 133 5.43 -17.84 22.57
N ASN A 134 4.87 -16.63 22.67
CA ASN A 134 5.19 -15.53 21.76
C ASN A 134 6.63 -15.06 21.94
N GLY A 135 7.32 -14.82 20.83
CA GLY A 135 8.71 -14.38 20.78
C GLY A 135 9.73 -15.44 21.17
N GLN A 136 9.30 -16.69 21.40
CA GLN A 136 10.15 -17.81 21.76
C GLN A 136 10.20 -18.85 20.63
N ILE A 137 11.22 -19.72 20.72
CA ILE A 137 11.34 -20.88 19.84
C ILE A 137 10.16 -21.81 20.12
N CYS A 138 9.54 -22.35 19.07
CA CYS A 138 8.43 -23.28 19.24
C CYS A 138 8.94 -24.64 19.73
N VAL A 139 8.70 -24.93 21.01
CA VAL A 139 9.10 -26.18 21.66
C VAL A 139 7.91 -27.13 21.75
N ASN A 140 8.12 -28.42 21.49
CA ASN A 140 7.12 -29.49 21.66
C ASN A 140 5.81 -29.31 20.88
N GLN A 141 5.78 -28.41 19.90
CA GLN A 141 4.66 -28.19 19.01
C GLN A 141 5.18 -27.72 17.67
N ARG A 142 4.48 -28.08 16.60
CA ARG A 142 4.76 -27.51 15.29
C ARG A 142 4.31 -26.06 15.26
N GLY A 143 5.18 -25.16 14.80
CA GLY A 143 4.78 -23.78 14.53
C GLY A 143 3.59 -23.75 13.55
N TYR A 144 2.65 -22.84 13.75
CA TYR A 144 1.49 -22.67 12.88
C TYR A 144 1.33 -21.25 12.36
N GLY A 145 0.75 -21.05 11.19
CA GLY A 145 0.46 -19.71 10.64
C GLY A 145 0.89 -19.53 9.18
N PRO A 146 0.75 -18.32 8.62
CA PRO A 146 1.07 -18.08 7.21
C PRO A 146 2.50 -18.44 6.80
N VAL A 147 3.51 -18.14 7.63
CA VAL A 147 4.92 -18.50 7.33
C VAL A 147 5.08 -20.02 7.24
N GLN A 148 4.52 -20.77 8.19
CA GLN A 148 4.56 -22.24 8.15
C GLN A 148 3.82 -22.78 6.93
N ARG A 149 2.66 -22.22 6.56
CA ARG A 149 1.92 -22.62 5.36
C ARG A 149 2.70 -22.39 4.07
N ILE A 150 3.47 -21.30 3.99
CA ILE A 150 4.36 -21.03 2.85
C ILE A 150 5.44 -22.12 2.76
N LEU A 151 6.10 -22.43 3.88
CA LEU A 151 7.11 -23.48 3.92
C LEU A 151 6.53 -24.87 3.59
N ASP A 152 5.31 -25.17 4.06
CA ASP A 152 4.60 -26.42 3.71
C ASP A 152 4.16 -26.47 2.25
N SER A 153 3.97 -25.31 1.60
CA SER A 153 3.75 -25.25 0.15
C SER A 153 5.07 -25.51 -0.59
N MET A 154 6.18 -24.98 -0.09
CA MET A 154 7.50 -25.18 -0.66
C MET A 154 7.93 -26.65 -0.59
N THR A 155 7.77 -27.31 0.57
CA THR A 155 8.08 -28.75 0.75
C THR A 155 7.29 -29.61 -0.24
N ARG A 156 5.99 -29.34 -0.42
CA ARG A 156 5.15 -30.06 -1.39
C ARG A 156 5.58 -29.84 -2.84
N SER A 157 6.00 -28.63 -3.19
CA SER A 157 6.41 -28.30 -4.56
C SER A 157 7.80 -28.82 -4.93
N SER A 158 8.74 -28.80 -3.98
CA SER A 158 10.17 -29.07 -4.23
C SER A 158 10.61 -30.46 -3.73
N GLY A 159 9.79 -31.11 -2.90
CA GLY A 159 10.02 -32.48 -2.43
C GLY A 159 11.07 -32.63 -1.33
N PHE A 160 11.38 -31.57 -0.58
CA PHE A 160 12.22 -31.63 0.62
C PHE A 160 11.37 -31.77 1.90
N ASN A 161 12.00 -32.26 2.98
CA ASN A 161 11.39 -32.40 4.29
C ASN A 161 11.89 -31.31 5.24
N LEU A 162 11.07 -30.96 6.24
CA LEU A 162 11.44 -30.03 7.30
C LEU A 162 11.59 -30.77 8.63
N HIS A 163 12.72 -30.58 9.29
CA HIS A 163 12.98 -31.02 10.65
C HIS A 163 13.03 -29.80 11.58
N GLN A 164 11.98 -29.64 12.39
CA GLN A 164 11.90 -28.55 13.35
C GLN A 164 12.85 -28.82 14.53
N LEU A 165 13.72 -27.85 14.81
CA LEU A 165 14.55 -27.84 16.00
C LEU A 165 13.80 -27.18 17.16
N ASN A 166 13.87 -27.80 18.34
CA ASN A 166 13.27 -27.28 19.56
C ASN A 166 14.14 -26.21 20.24
N GLU A 167 15.43 -26.15 19.90
CA GLU A 167 16.37 -25.19 20.46
C GLU A 167 17.45 -24.85 19.44
N ALA A 168 18.07 -23.68 19.62
CA ALA A 168 19.26 -23.31 18.85
C ALA A 168 20.49 -24.05 19.41
N PRO A 169 21.42 -24.51 18.56
CA PRO A 169 22.62 -25.20 19.03
C PRO A 169 23.44 -24.37 20.02
N GLU A 170 24.04 -25.06 20.99
CA GLU A 170 24.79 -24.45 22.11
C GLU A 170 25.88 -23.48 21.64
N ALA A 171 26.64 -23.85 20.60
CA ALA A 171 27.65 -22.98 20.01
C ALA A 171 27.12 -21.60 19.58
N VAL A 172 25.89 -21.54 19.04
CA VAL A 172 25.25 -20.28 18.65
C VAL A 172 24.78 -19.51 19.87
N ARG A 173 24.20 -20.19 20.86
CA ARG A 173 23.74 -19.57 22.12
C ARG A 173 24.90 -18.92 22.87
N GLU A 174 26.02 -19.61 22.98
CA GLU A 174 27.23 -19.08 23.61
C GLU A 174 27.82 -17.89 22.83
N HIS A 175 27.86 -17.99 21.50
CA HIS A 175 28.32 -16.89 20.66
C HIS A 175 27.43 -15.64 20.84
N MET A 176 26.11 -15.82 20.80
CA MET A 176 25.15 -14.75 21.02
C MET A 176 25.25 -14.16 22.43
N ALA A 177 25.45 -14.97 23.46
CA ALA A 177 25.66 -14.48 24.82
C ALA A 177 26.89 -13.55 24.93
N ARG A 178 27.93 -13.76 24.09
CA ARG A 178 29.12 -12.90 24.05
C ARG A 178 28.91 -11.63 23.20
N VAL A 179 28.31 -11.77 22.02
CA VAL A 179 28.23 -10.67 21.03
C VAL A 179 27.02 -9.77 21.26
N ASN A 180 25.91 -10.33 21.69
CA ASN A 180 24.67 -9.60 21.94
C ASN A 180 23.89 -10.24 23.11
N PRO A 181 24.33 -10.02 24.36
CA PRO A 181 23.70 -10.61 25.54
C PRO A 181 22.25 -10.19 25.73
N THR A 182 21.84 -9.05 25.18
CA THR A 182 20.45 -8.55 25.17
C THR A 182 19.68 -8.96 23.91
N GLY A 183 20.22 -9.91 23.13
CA GLY A 183 19.62 -10.38 21.89
C GLY A 183 18.30 -11.09 22.11
N SER A 184 17.39 -10.93 21.16
CA SER A 184 16.13 -11.67 21.12
C SER A 184 16.32 -13.06 20.51
N GLN A 185 15.37 -13.97 20.70
CA GLN A 185 15.37 -15.28 20.02
C GLN A 185 15.35 -15.14 18.48
N PHE A 186 14.77 -14.06 17.96
CA PHE A 186 14.83 -13.72 16.54
C PHE A 186 16.27 -13.46 16.08
N ASP A 187 17.09 -12.80 16.90
CA ASP A 187 18.50 -12.62 16.61
C ASP A 187 19.20 -13.98 16.66
N LEU A 188 18.97 -14.79 17.69
CA LEU A 188 19.55 -16.13 17.81
C LEU A 188 19.28 -17.02 16.57
N CYS A 189 18.05 -17.02 16.06
CA CYS A 189 17.67 -17.76 14.87
C CYS A 189 18.34 -17.23 13.60
N THR A 190 18.45 -15.91 13.46
CA THR A 190 19.17 -15.28 12.34
C THR A 190 20.65 -15.67 12.35
N TRP A 191 21.29 -15.68 13.51
CA TRP A 191 22.68 -16.08 13.64
C TRP A 191 22.87 -17.58 13.43
N ALA A 192 21.94 -18.42 13.91
CA ALA A 192 21.99 -19.86 13.69
C ALA A 192 21.91 -20.21 12.20
N THR A 193 21.12 -19.46 11.41
CA THR A 193 21.07 -19.59 9.96
C THR A 193 22.37 -19.14 9.30
N GLY A 194 22.92 -18.00 9.72
CA GLY A 194 24.13 -17.42 9.14
C GLY A 194 25.37 -18.28 9.36
N MET A 195 25.40 -19.00 10.47
CA MET A 195 26.46 -19.93 10.85
C MET A 195 26.26 -21.35 10.25
N GLY A 196 25.17 -21.61 9.52
CA GLY A 196 24.89 -22.91 8.92
C GLY A 196 24.45 -24.01 9.91
N PHE A 197 24.03 -23.64 11.12
CA PHE A 197 23.48 -24.57 12.12
C PHE A 197 21.99 -24.85 11.89
N VAL A 198 21.30 -23.94 11.23
CA VAL A 198 19.88 -24.01 10.87
C VAL A 198 19.79 -23.63 9.40
N ASP A 199 18.99 -24.34 8.62
CA ASP A 199 18.89 -24.07 7.19
C ASP A 199 17.84 -22.98 6.92
N ILE A 200 16.76 -22.94 7.73
CA ILE A 200 15.69 -21.93 7.61
C ILE A 200 15.29 -21.38 8.98
N CYS A 201 15.26 -20.04 9.11
CA CYS A 201 14.63 -19.36 10.23
C CYS A 201 13.16 -19.03 9.89
N GLY A 202 12.21 -19.77 10.47
CA GLY A 202 10.78 -19.69 10.16
C GLY A 202 10.02 -18.72 11.07
N CYS A 203 10.07 -17.42 10.79
CA CYS A 203 9.24 -16.42 11.48
C CYS A 203 9.06 -15.12 10.70
N SER A 204 8.15 -14.25 11.17
CA SER A 204 8.03 -12.87 10.69
C SER A 204 8.88 -11.96 11.56
N MET A 205 9.84 -11.28 10.96
CA MET A 205 10.70 -10.35 11.69
C MET A 205 11.11 -9.16 10.84
N VAL A 206 11.49 -8.06 11.48
CA VAL A 206 12.00 -6.88 10.81
C VAL A 206 13.45 -7.12 10.37
N MET A 207 13.75 -6.71 9.13
CA MET A 207 15.11 -6.62 8.61
C MET A 207 15.84 -5.46 9.31
N LEU A 208 16.74 -5.81 10.22
CA LEU A 208 17.65 -4.86 10.89
C LEU A 208 19.05 -5.05 10.31
N PRO A 209 19.90 -4.00 10.23
CA PRO A 209 21.27 -4.12 9.72
C PRO A 209 22.04 -5.29 10.36
N ARG A 210 22.01 -5.38 11.69
CA ARG A 210 22.63 -6.47 12.46
C ARG A 210 22.16 -7.88 12.10
N ARG A 211 20.97 -8.02 11.49
CA ARG A 211 20.38 -9.29 11.07
C ARG A 211 20.72 -9.59 9.62
N THR A 212 20.60 -8.59 8.75
CA THR A 212 20.96 -8.71 7.33
C THR A 212 22.46 -8.95 7.12
N ASP A 213 23.29 -8.50 8.06
CA ASP A 213 24.73 -8.80 8.08
C ASP A 213 25.02 -10.25 8.50
N ALA A 214 24.14 -10.86 9.31
CA ALA A 214 24.30 -12.23 9.81
C ALA A 214 23.74 -13.28 8.84
N SER A 215 22.61 -13.02 8.20
CA SER A 215 21.96 -13.95 7.27
C SER A 215 21.27 -13.24 6.11
N PRO A 216 21.14 -13.90 4.95
CA PRO A 216 20.28 -13.43 3.87
C PRO A 216 18.79 -13.47 4.28
N PHE A 217 18.03 -12.47 3.85
CA PHE A 217 16.59 -12.35 4.13
C PHE A 217 15.76 -12.52 2.86
N LEU A 218 14.64 -13.24 2.98
CA LEU A 218 13.59 -13.26 1.97
C LEU A 218 12.49 -12.27 2.38
N THR A 219 12.27 -11.23 1.58
CA THR A 219 11.17 -10.30 1.81
C THR A 219 9.87 -10.92 1.30
N LEU A 220 9.01 -11.36 2.21
CA LEU A 220 7.71 -11.93 1.88
C LEU A 220 6.61 -10.86 1.73
N TRP A 221 6.67 -9.80 2.55
CA TRP A 221 5.76 -8.66 2.48
C TRP A 221 6.40 -7.41 3.09
N THR A 222 5.85 -6.25 2.74
CA THR A 222 6.14 -4.97 3.39
C THR A 222 4.98 -4.60 4.29
N GLU A 223 5.28 -4.18 5.51
CA GLU A 223 4.26 -3.86 6.51
C GLU A 223 4.26 -2.35 6.81
N PRO A 224 3.18 -1.62 6.48
CA PRO A 224 3.08 -0.21 6.80
C PRO A 224 2.82 -0.01 8.30
N VAL A 225 3.47 1.00 8.87
CA VAL A 225 3.17 1.49 10.22
C VAL A 225 2.15 2.62 10.08
N VAL A 226 1.02 2.47 10.74
CA VAL A 226 -0.15 3.34 10.59
C VAL A 226 -0.46 4.05 11.90
N LEU A 227 -0.98 5.28 11.78
CA LEU A 227 -1.54 6.02 12.90
C LEU A 227 -2.98 5.53 13.13
N VAL A 228 -3.33 5.28 14.38
CA VAL A 228 -4.62 4.73 14.78
C VAL A 228 -5.19 5.59 15.90
N GLY A 229 -6.49 5.85 15.85
CA GLY A 229 -7.17 6.61 16.89
C GLY A 229 -8.66 6.34 16.96
N PRO A 230 -9.33 6.77 18.03
CA PRO A 230 -10.75 6.56 18.20
C PRO A 230 -11.56 7.36 17.17
N LEU A 231 -12.57 6.70 16.62
CA LEU A 231 -13.65 7.34 15.91
C LEU A 231 -14.52 8.07 16.92
N ARG A 232 -14.49 9.41 16.89
CA ARG A 232 -15.45 10.21 17.66
C ARG A 232 -16.63 10.52 16.75
N GLY A 233 -17.81 10.11 17.17
CA GLY A 233 -19.02 10.72 16.61
C GLY A 233 -18.94 12.21 16.87
N ASN A 234 -19.45 13.02 15.92
CA ASN A 234 -19.74 14.41 16.23
C ASN A 234 -20.67 14.42 17.44
N GLN A 235 -20.12 14.63 18.65
CA GLN A 235 -20.90 14.89 19.84
C GLN A 235 -21.53 16.28 19.67
N GLY A 236 -22.62 16.29 18.92
CA GLY A 236 -23.54 17.41 18.77
C GLY A 236 -24.93 16.97 19.19
N LEU A 237 -25.03 16.31 20.35
CA LEU A 237 -26.29 15.93 21.01
C LEU A 237 -26.27 16.37 22.49
N GLY A 238 -25.57 17.47 22.76
CA GLY A 238 -25.68 18.24 24.00
C GLY A 238 -26.49 19.51 23.76
N GLY A 239 -27.81 19.40 23.84
CA GLY A 239 -28.64 20.36 24.57
C GLY A 239 -29.02 21.72 23.97
N ASP A 240 -28.68 22.09 22.72
CA ASP A 240 -29.08 23.41 22.20
C ASP A 240 -30.04 23.32 21.01
N PHE A 241 -31.34 23.54 21.27
CA PHE A 241 -32.40 23.52 20.27
C PHE A 241 -32.10 24.47 19.10
N GLY A 242 -31.42 25.60 19.36
CA GLY A 242 -31.00 26.54 18.33
C GLY A 242 -30.00 25.94 17.33
N ALA A 243 -29.07 25.12 17.80
CA ALA A 243 -28.13 24.41 16.94
C ALA A 243 -28.81 23.31 16.11
N MET A 244 -29.87 22.69 16.64
CA MET A 244 -30.72 21.76 15.89
C MET A 244 -31.55 22.48 14.81
N LEU A 245 -32.17 23.62 15.14
CA LEU A 245 -32.97 24.39 14.19
C LEU A 245 -32.11 24.96 13.05
N GLY A 246 -30.89 25.42 13.37
CA GLY A 246 -29.93 25.89 12.37
C GLY A 246 -29.51 24.82 11.34
N LYS A 247 -29.54 23.54 11.71
CA LYS A 247 -29.28 22.43 10.78
C LYS A 247 -30.35 22.30 9.70
N ALA A 248 -31.61 22.68 9.98
CA ALA A 248 -32.69 22.64 9.00
C ALA A 248 -32.49 23.66 7.86
N PHE A 249 -31.86 24.81 8.12
CA PHE A 249 -31.64 25.85 7.11
C PHE A 249 -30.32 25.73 6.35
N ARG A 250 -29.41 24.85 6.79
CA ARG A 250 -28.10 24.59 6.18
C ARG A 250 -28.12 23.95 4.77
N PRO A 251 -29.12 23.13 4.36
CA PRO A 251 -29.10 22.44 3.06
C PRO A 251 -29.10 23.38 1.86
N LEU A 252 -29.66 24.59 1.99
CA LEU A 252 -29.64 25.60 0.95
C LEU A 252 -28.77 26.78 1.40
N SER A 253 -27.99 27.35 0.49
CA SER A 253 -27.17 28.52 0.81
C SER A 253 -28.07 29.72 1.17
N PRO A 254 -27.61 30.65 2.02
CA PRO A 254 -28.36 31.87 2.33
C PRO A 254 -28.76 32.67 1.09
N GLY A 255 -27.91 32.68 0.06
CA GLY A 255 -28.21 33.33 -1.21
C GLY A 255 -29.36 32.68 -1.97
N LEU A 256 -29.48 31.35 -1.92
CA LEU A 256 -30.59 30.63 -2.56
C LEU A 256 -31.92 30.86 -1.83
N TRP A 257 -31.89 30.91 -0.50
CA TRP A 257 -33.06 31.30 0.30
C TRP A 257 -33.54 32.72 -0.05
N GLY A 258 -32.61 33.68 -0.15
CA GLY A 258 -32.92 35.03 -0.60
C GLY A 258 -33.52 35.06 -2.01
N LEU A 259 -32.95 34.30 -2.95
CA LEU A 259 -33.46 34.20 -4.31
C LEU A 259 -34.88 33.63 -4.35
N ALA A 260 -35.17 32.59 -3.56
CA ALA A 260 -36.50 32.00 -3.48
C ALA A 260 -37.56 33.01 -3.00
N VAL A 261 -37.22 33.80 -1.96
CA VAL A 261 -38.10 34.87 -1.45
C VAL A 261 -38.34 35.93 -2.52
N VAL A 262 -37.29 36.40 -3.19
CA VAL A 262 -37.40 37.43 -4.24
C VAL A 262 -38.26 36.93 -5.41
N VAL A 263 -38.03 35.70 -5.88
CA VAL A 263 -38.78 35.12 -7.00
C VAL A 263 -40.25 34.95 -6.64
N ALA A 264 -40.58 34.41 -5.46
CA ALA A 264 -41.97 34.24 -5.05
C ALA A 264 -42.71 35.57 -4.85
N LEU A 265 -42.04 36.58 -4.26
CA LEU A 265 -42.60 37.93 -4.16
C LEU A 265 -42.83 38.56 -5.54
N SER A 266 -41.91 38.36 -6.49
CA SER A 266 -42.06 38.88 -7.86
C SER A 266 -43.21 38.21 -8.61
N MET A 267 -43.34 36.88 -8.51
CA MET A 267 -44.44 36.13 -9.14
C MET A 267 -45.78 36.48 -8.49
N SER A 268 -45.82 36.63 -7.16
CA SER A 268 -47.01 37.09 -6.45
C SER A 268 -47.44 38.49 -6.88
N PHE A 269 -46.48 39.42 -7.02
CA PHE A 269 -46.78 40.76 -7.51
C PHE A 269 -47.39 40.71 -8.91
N LEU A 270 -46.84 39.88 -9.81
CA LEU A 270 -47.40 39.67 -11.15
C LEU A 270 -48.82 39.08 -11.10
N ILE A 271 -49.07 38.09 -10.24
CA ILE A 271 -50.41 37.50 -10.06
C ILE A 271 -51.40 38.58 -9.57
N THR A 272 -51.04 39.37 -8.56
CA THR A 272 -51.89 40.46 -8.05
C THR A 272 -52.17 41.52 -9.13
N MET A 273 -51.22 41.83 -10.00
CA MET A 273 -51.42 42.75 -11.11
C MET A 273 -52.39 42.21 -12.17
N PHE A 274 -52.27 40.91 -12.53
CA PHE A 274 -53.21 40.28 -13.48
C PHE A 274 -54.59 40.08 -12.88
N GLU A 275 -54.70 39.72 -11.61
CA GLU A 275 -55.99 39.47 -10.94
C GLU A 275 -56.73 40.75 -10.53
N LYS A 276 -56.18 41.92 -10.84
CA LYS A 276 -56.84 43.22 -10.65
C LYS A 276 -57.64 43.67 -11.88
N THR A 277 -57.46 43.02 -13.03
CA THR A 277 -58.26 43.32 -14.21
C THR A 277 -59.70 42.81 -14.05
N GLU A 278 -60.62 43.28 -14.89
CA GLU A 278 -62.03 42.86 -14.89
C GLU A 278 -62.16 41.31 -14.89
N GLY A 279 -62.99 40.78 -13.98
CA GLY A 279 -63.18 39.35 -13.75
C GLY A 279 -62.08 38.66 -12.95
N GLY A 280 -61.15 39.41 -12.34
CA GLY A 280 -60.05 38.89 -11.52
C GLY A 280 -60.37 38.77 -10.02
N GLN A 281 -59.58 37.97 -9.30
CA GLN A 281 -59.75 37.71 -7.86
C GLN A 281 -59.74 38.99 -6.98
N PHE A 282 -59.10 40.07 -7.44
CA PHE A 282 -58.91 41.32 -6.70
C PHE A 282 -59.56 42.53 -7.39
N GLU A 283 -60.56 42.31 -8.26
CA GLU A 283 -61.25 43.38 -9.01
C GLU A 283 -61.82 44.48 -8.11
N ASP A 284 -62.61 44.10 -7.11
CA ASP A 284 -63.31 45.04 -6.21
C ASP A 284 -62.50 45.44 -4.96
N VAL A 285 -61.23 45.03 -4.88
CA VAL A 285 -60.40 45.21 -3.68
C VAL A 285 -59.52 46.46 -3.81
N GLU A 286 -59.46 47.26 -2.74
CA GLU A 286 -58.62 48.46 -2.71
C GLU A 286 -57.14 48.15 -3.02
N HIS A 287 -56.44 49.15 -3.55
CA HIS A 287 -55.03 48.99 -3.98
C HIS A 287 -54.09 48.59 -2.85
N GLY A 288 -54.27 49.11 -1.64
CA GLY A 288 -53.45 48.74 -0.49
C GLY A 288 -53.73 47.31 0.00
N GLU A 289 -55.00 46.92 0.04
CA GLU A 289 -55.44 45.62 0.54
C GLU A 289 -55.09 44.47 -0.41
N SER A 290 -55.20 44.70 -1.72
CA SER A 290 -54.80 43.73 -2.76
C SER A 290 -53.28 43.44 -2.72
N PHE A 291 -52.45 44.46 -2.51
CA PHE A 291 -51.01 44.28 -2.36
C PHE A 291 -50.63 43.56 -1.06
N GLY A 292 -51.24 43.95 0.07
CA GLY A 292 -51.04 43.28 1.36
C GLY A 292 -51.46 41.81 1.33
N SER A 293 -52.61 41.52 0.71
CA SER A 293 -53.10 40.16 0.51
C SER A 293 -52.16 39.36 -0.41
N GLY A 294 -51.67 39.96 -1.49
CA GLY A 294 -50.68 39.33 -2.37
C GLY A 294 -49.41 38.93 -1.61
N LEU A 295 -48.83 39.84 -0.83
CA LEU A 295 -47.62 39.58 -0.05
C LEU A 295 -47.83 38.49 1.03
N PHE A 296 -48.98 38.52 1.71
CA PHE A 296 -49.35 37.48 2.67
C PHE A 296 -49.48 36.11 1.99
N MET A 297 -50.18 36.04 0.85
CA MET A 297 -50.33 34.81 0.08
C MET A 297 -48.99 34.32 -0.48
N ALA A 298 -48.07 35.20 -0.86
CA ALA A 298 -46.71 34.85 -1.28
C ALA A 298 -45.89 34.21 -0.15
N PHE A 299 -45.94 34.82 1.03
CA PHE A 299 -45.29 34.29 2.23
C PHE A 299 -45.87 32.93 2.59
N PHE A 300 -47.21 32.82 2.65
CA PHE A 300 -47.87 31.57 2.98
C PHE A 300 -47.55 30.49 1.95
N SER A 301 -47.51 30.83 0.67
CA SER A 301 -47.16 29.89 -0.41
C SER A 301 -45.73 29.35 -0.31
N LEU A 302 -44.77 30.18 0.12
CA LEU A 302 -43.38 29.75 0.36
C LEU A 302 -43.26 28.84 1.58
N VAL A 303 -44.00 29.12 2.65
CA VAL A 303 -43.93 28.37 3.91
C VAL A 303 -44.62 27.02 3.80
N THR A 304 -45.77 26.96 3.12
CA THR A 304 -46.52 25.70 2.94
C THR A 304 -46.11 24.93 1.70
N PHE A 305 -45.27 25.51 0.83
CA PHE A 305 -44.93 24.97 -0.50
C PHE A 305 -46.16 24.71 -1.39
N GLU A 306 -47.21 25.51 -1.23
CA GLU A 306 -48.49 25.38 -1.94
C GLU A 306 -48.89 26.73 -2.54
N VAL A 307 -49.52 26.76 -3.70
CA VAL A 307 -50.00 28.03 -4.28
C VAL A 307 -51.33 28.43 -3.63
N GLN A 308 -51.33 29.57 -2.95
CA GLN A 308 -52.50 30.06 -2.19
C GLN A 308 -53.39 31.02 -3.00
N PHE A 309 -53.01 31.32 -4.23
CA PHE A 309 -53.79 32.14 -5.15
C PHE A 309 -54.86 31.31 -5.86
N ALA A 310 -56.03 31.89 -6.07
CA ALA A 310 -57.13 31.30 -6.85
C ALA A 310 -57.40 32.16 -8.10
N PRO A 311 -56.44 32.26 -9.03
CA PRO A 311 -56.52 33.20 -10.14
C PRO A 311 -57.66 32.88 -11.11
N GLN A 312 -58.47 33.88 -11.42
CA GLN A 312 -59.56 33.78 -12.37
C GLN A 312 -59.12 34.12 -13.80
N THR A 313 -58.12 35.00 -13.94
CA THR A 313 -57.63 35.45 -15.24
C THR A 313 -56.70 34.43 -15.88
N VAL A 314 -56.64 34.43 -17.22
CA VAL A 314 -55.72 33.54 -17.97
C VAL A 314 -54.26 33.86 -17.63
N GLY A 315 -53.93 35.15 -17.48
CA GLY A 315 -52.58 35.59 -17.09
C GLY A 315 -52.19 35.12 -15.69
N GLY A 316 -53.06 35.32 -14.70
CA GLY A 316 -52.86 34.86 -13.33
C GLY A 316 -52.68 33.34 -13.24
N ARG A 317 -53.44 32.57 -14.02
CA ARG A 317 -53.31 31.09 -14.09
C ARG A 317 -51.97 30.61 -14.67
N ILE A 318 -51.44 31.29 -15.68
CA ILE A 318 -50.12 30.95 -16.26
C ILE A 318 -49.01 31.24 -15.24
N VAL A 319 -49.05 32.42 -14.61
CA VAL A 319 -48.04 32.81 -13.61
C VAL A 319 -48.14 31.92 -12.37
N SER A 320 -49.35 31.55 -11.92
CA SER A 320 -49.53 30.66 -10.77
C SER A 320 -49.02 29.25 -11.04
N LEU A 321 -49.15 28.74 -12.27
CA LEU A 321 -48.55 27.46 -12.68
C LEU A 321 -47.02 27.54 -12.62
N GLY A 322 -46.43 28.66 -13.07
CA GLY A 322 -45.00 28.91 -12.93
C GLY A 322 -44.55 28.95 -11.46
N LEU A 323 -45.32 29.59 -10.58
CA LEU A 323 -45.06 29.61 -9.14
C LEU A 323 -45.15 28.19 -8.54
N ALA A 324 -46.17 27.41 -8.90
CA ALA A 324 -46.34 26.02 -8.45
C ALA A 324 -45.12 25.16 -8.83
N PHE A 325 -44.66 25.28 -10.07
CA PHE A 325 -43.49 24.55 -10.55
C PHE A 325 -42.22 24.90 -9.75
N ILE A 326 -41.99 26.19 -9.47
CA ILE A 326 -40.85 26.64 -8.67
C ILE A 326 -40.94 26.11 -7.22
N LEU A 327 -42.11 26.14 -6.60
CA LEU A 327 -42.31 25.62 -5.24
C LEU A 327 -42.03 24.11 -5.17
N ILE A 328 -42.49 23.35 -6.17
CA ILE A 328 -42.21 21.91 -6.28
C ILE A 328 -40.70 21.65 -6.42
N LEU A 329 -40.01 22.41 -7.27
CA LEU A 329 -38.55 22.29 -7.42
C LEU A 329 -37.83 22.62 -6.10
N LEU A 330 -38.30 23.64 -5.38
CA LEU A 330 -37.69 24.07 -4.12
C LEU A 330 -37.86 23.02 -3.02
N VAL A 331 -39.07 22.51 -2.81
CA VAL A 331 -39.32 21.48 -1.79
C VAL A 331 -38.59 20.17 -2.11
N SER A 332 -38.55 19.78 -3.39
CA SER A 332 -37.84 18.58 -3.83
C SER A 332 -36.33 18.72 -3.66
N GLY A 333 -35.76 19.88 -4.05
CA GLY A 333 -34.33 20.16 -3.87
C GLY A 333 -33.90 20.29 -2.41
N TYR A 334 -34.75 20.93 -1.59
CA TYR A 334 -34.55 21.04 -0.15
C TYR A 334 -34.54 19.68 0.52
N THR A 335 -35.57 18.86 0.29
CA THR A 335 -35.69 17.53 0.90
C THR A 335 -34.57 16.58 0.46
N ALA A 336 -34.17 16.61 -0.82
CA ALA A 336 -33.05 15.81 -1.32
C ALA A 336 -31.72 16.19 -0.64
N SER A 337 -31.47 17.50 -0.50
CA SER A 337 -30.24 18.02 0.11
C SER A 337 -30.20 17.76 1.62
N LEU A 338 -31.33 17.92 2.30
CA LEU A 338 -31.48 17.63 3.73
C LEU A 338 -31.20 16.15 4.01
N THR A 339 -31.79 15.24 3.23
CA THR A 339 -31.55 13.79 3.39
C THR A 339 -30.08 13.44 3.20
N SER A 340 -29.42 13.97 2.17
CA SER A 340 -27.98 13.75 1.97
C SER A 340 -27.14 14.27 3.15
N PHE A 341 -27.52 15.42 3.70
CA PHE A 341 -26.82 16.03 4.82
C PHE A 341 -26.94 15.19 6.10
N LEU A 342 -28.16 14.72 6.41
CA LEU A 342 -28.41 13.86 7.58
C LEU A 342 -27.67 12.51 7.50
N VAL A 343 -27.48 11.97 6.30
CA VAL A 343 -26.70 10.74 6.08
C VAL A 343 -25.20 10.98 6.30
N VAL A 344 -24.67 12.14 5.87
CA VAL A 344 -23.23 12.45 5.98
C VAL A 344 -22.85 12.86 7.41
N ASP A 345 -23.68 13.62 8.12
CA ASP A 345 -23.39 14.07 9.50
C ASP A 345 -23.38 12.92 10.53
N ASN A 346 -23.95 11.77 10.18
CA ASN A 346 -23.86 10.55 10.98
C ASN A 346 -22.55 9.76 10.77
N ARG A 347 -21.61 10.26 9.96
CA ARG A 347 -20.30 9.64 9.80
C ARG A 347 -19.42 9.94 11.01
N LEU A 348 -18.97 8.89 11.68
CA LEU A 348 -17.92 8.98 12.69
C LEU A 348 -16.64 9.53 12.04
N SER A 349 -16.00 10.53 12.65
CA SER A 349 -14.73 11.08 12.18
C SER A 349 -13.65 10.89 13.25
N SER A 350 -12.42 10.67 12.83
CA SER A 350 -11.29 10.78 13.76
C SER A 350 -11.08 12.25 14.14
N THR A 351 -10.57 12.49 15.35
CA THR A 351 -10.20 13.84 15.85
C THR A 351 -9.14 14.51 14.98
N VAL A 352 -8.34 13.71 14.27
CA VAL A 352 -7.21 14.14 13.47
C VAL A 352 -7.23 13.39 12.13
N SER A 353 -6.81 14.04 11.05
CA SER A 353 -6.71 13.44 9.71
C SER A 353 -5.32 12.90 9.35
N ASP A 354 -4.25 13.44 9.94
CA ASP A 354 -2.85 13.08 9.66
C ASP A 354 -1.92 13.22 10.86
N LEU A 355 -0.67 12.76 10.74
CA LEU A 355 0.32 12.88 11.82
C LEU A 355 0.63 14.35 12.16
N ASN A 356 0.64 15.26 11.18
CA ASN A 356 0.93 16.67 11.44
C ASN A 356 -0.15 17.33 12.29
N GLY A 357 -1.42 16.98 12.09
CA GLY A 357 -2.52 17.42 12.93
C GLY A 357 -2.35 16.97 14.38
N ALA A 358 -1.85 15.75 14.61
CA ALA A 358 -1.56 15.25 15.95
C ALA A 358 -0.41 16.02 16.62
N ILE A 359 0.64 16.36 15.86
CA ILE A 359 1.77 17.17 16.33
C ILE A 359 1.31 18.59 16.71
N ARG A 360 0.49 19.23 15.87
CA ARG A 360 -0.03 20.59 16.13
C ARG A 360 -0.90 20.65 17.38
N LEU A 361 -1.69 19.62 17.62
CA LEU A 361 -2.56 19.51 18.79
C LEU A 361 -1.84 19.01 20.05
N GLY A 362 -0.59 18.57 19.94
CA GLY A 362 0.19 18.07 21.08
C GLY A 362 -0.38 16.80 21.70
N LEU A 363 -0.98 15.92 20.88
CA LEU A 363 -1.61 14.69 21.36
C LEU A 363 -0.58 13.65 21.82
N LYS A 364 -0.94 12.84 22.82
CA LYS A 364 -0.10 11.73 23.30
C LYS A 364 -0.22 10.52 22.39
N ILE A 365 0.90 10.03 21.89
CA ILE A 365 0.99 8.92 20.94
C ILE A 365 1.68 7.72 21.61
N CYS A 366 0.95 6.60 21.73
CA CYS A 366 1.50 5.33 22.18
C CYS A 366 2.16 4.59 21.02
N ALA A 367 3.40 4.15 21.21
CA ALA A 367 4.12 3.39 20.20
C ALA A 367 5.03 2.34 20.84
N HIS A 368 5.28 1.24 20.11
CA HIS A 368 6.32 0.30 20.49
C HIS A 368 7.72 0.95 20.34
N ARG A 369 8.70 0.48 21.11
CA ARG A 369 10.09 1.01 21.10
C ARG A 369 10.73 1.07 19.71
N SER A 370 10.40 0.14 18.80
CA SER A 370 10.92 0.17 17.43
C SER A 370 10.37 1.32 16.59
N ASP A 371 9.13 1.72 16.87
CA ASP A 371 8.36 2.64 16.04
C ASP A 371 8.42 4.07 16.62
N SER A 372 8.73 4.20 17.92
CA SER A 372 8.91 5.49 18.59
C SER A 372 10.04 6.33 18.00
N VAL A 373 11.13 5.69 17.56
CA VAL A 373 12.26 6.38 16.90
C VAL A 373 11.78 7.12 15.65
N GLN A 374 10.91 6.50 14.85
CA GLN A 374 10.38 7.12 13.64
C GLN A 374 9.48 8.31 13.95
N LEU A 375 8.74 8.28 15.07
CA LEU A 375 7.90 9.40 15.50
C LEU A 375 8.73 10.62 15.88
N LEU A 376 9.82 10.41 16.63
CA LEU A 376 10.75 11.47 16.99
C LEU A 376 11.39 12.09 15.73
N LEU A 377 11.80 11.26 14.76
CA LEU A 377 12.34 11.73 13.47
C LEU A 377 11.30 12.49 12.62
N ASN A 378 10.02 12.17 12.78
CA ASN A 378 8.91 12.87 12.12
C ASN A 378 8.49 14.17 12.84
N GLY A 379 9.18 14.56 13.92
CA GLY A 379 8.95 15.82 14.63
C GLY A 379 7.95 15.75 15.77
N VAL A 380 7.57 14.55 16.24
CA VAL A 380 6.81 14.39 17.49
C VAL A 380 7.75 14.66 18.66
N LYS A 381 7.33 15.52 19.60
CA LYS A 381 8.11 15.83 20.80
C LYS A 381 8.19 14.61 21.72
N GLU A 382 9.33 14.42 22.39
CA GLU A 382 9.56 13.30 23.31
C GLU A 382 8.53 13.24 24.45
N GLU A 383 8.10 14.39 24.96
CA GLU A 383 7.05 14.50 26.00
C GLU A 383 5.68 13.93 25.58
N ASN A 384 5.43 13.84 24.26
CA ASN A 384 4.18 13.35 23.69
C ASN A 384 4.26 11.90 23.20
N VAL A 385 5.40 11.22 23.36
CA VAL A 385 5.58 9.81 22.96
C VAL A 385 5.57 8.91 24.19
N VAL A 386 4.60 8.02 24.26
CA VAL A 386 4.50 7.00 25.31
C VAL A 386 5.03 5.68 24.77
N ILE A 387 6.22 5.28 25.23
CA ILE A 387 6.89 4.07 24.75
C ILE A 387 6.35 2.85 25.48
N GLN A 388 5.77 1.92 24.73
CA GLN A 388 5.30 0.63 25.21
C GLN A 388 6.35 -0.47 24.98
N GLN A 389 6.48 -1.37 25.95
CA GLN A 389 7.46 -2.48 25.89
C GLN A 389 7.01 -3.62 24.96
N SER A 390 5.70 -3.79 24.77
CA SER A 390 5.13 -4.82 23.91
C SER A 390 4.15 -4.23 22.91
N ARG A 391 4.13 -4.77 21.69
CA ARG A 391 3.16 -4.43 20.63
C ARG A 391 1.72 -4.71 21.06
N SER A 392 1.49 -5.76 21.85
CA SER A 392 0.16 -6.14 22.31
C SER A 392 -0.50 -5.13 23.25
N VAL A 393 0.27 -4.23 23.87
CA VAL A 393 -0.22 -3.25 24.86
C VAL A 393 -0.55 -1.90 24.21
N VAL A 394 -0.08 -1.65 22.99
CA VAL A 394 -0.21 -0.34 22.31
C VAL A 394 -1.68 0.02 22.04
N LEU A 395 -2.46 -0.91 21.47
CA LEU A 395 -3.89 -0.68 21.20
C LEU A 395 -4.74 -0.58 22.49
N PRO A 396 -4.58 -1.47 23.49
CA PRO A 396 -5.23 -1.31 24.79
C PRO A 396 -5.01 0.06 25.42
N SER A 397 -3.78 0.57 25.38
CA SER A 397 -3.41 1.87 25.98
C SER A 397 -4.21 3.05 25.43
N VAL A 398 -4.65 2.99 24.16
CA VAL A 398 -5.52 4.03 23.59
C VAL A 398 -6.96 3.86 24.06
N SER A 399 -7.44 2.62 24.14
CA SER A 399 -8.80 2.35 24.62
C SER A 399 -8.97 2.69 26.11
N GLU A 400 -7.91 2.52 26.90
CA GLU A 400 -7.85 2.84 28.33
C GLU A 400 -7.63 4.35 28.60
N GLY A 401 -7.38 5.14 27.55
CA GLY A 401 -7.18 6.59 27.66
C GLY A 401 -5.79 7.01 28.14
N ALA A 402 -4.80 6.10 28.17
CA ALA A 402 -3.41 6.46 28.45
C ALA A 402 -2.78 7.28 27.32
N CYS A 403 -3.25 7.09 26.08
CA CYS A 403 -2.85 7.82 24.89
C CYS A 403 -4.07 8.23 24.05
N ASP A 404 -3.95 9.35 23.34
CA ASP A 404 -4.97 9.82 22.40
C ASP A 404 -4.93 9.01 21.09
N LEU A 405 -3.73 8.63 20.67
CA LEU A 405 -3.44 7.94 19.42
C LEU A 405 -2.44 6.81 19.64
N ALA A 406 -2.44 5.83 18.74
CA ALA A 406 -1.46 4.75 18.69
C ALA A 406 -0.77 4.70 17.33
N VAL A 407 0.47 4.26 17.33
CA VAL A 407 1.22 3.94 16.13
C VAL A 407 1.52 2.45 16.18
N VAL A 408 0.91 1.73 15.25
CA VAL A 408 0.93 0.27 15.19
C VAL A 408 1.15 -0.19 13.76
N ARG A 409 1.48 -1.47 13.57
CA ARG A 409 1.48 -2.05 12.24
C ARG A 409 0.07 -2.36 11.80
N GLN A 410 -0.19 -2.25 10.50
CA GLN A 410 -1.50 -2.52 9.93
C GLN A 410 -1.96 -3.96 10.25
N GLU A 411 -1.05 -4.94 10.21
CA GLU A 411 -1.32 -6.33 10.60
C GLU A 411 -1.75 -6.49 12.07
N ASP A 412 -1.27 -5.64 12.98
CA ASP A 412 -1.65 -5.70 14.40
C ASP A 412 -3.08 -5.21 14.58
N LEU A 413 -3.41 -4.08 13.92
CA LEU A 413 -4.76 -3.53 13.93
C LEU A 413 -5.77 -4.55 13.34
N GLU A 414 -5.45 -5.10 12.18
CA GLU A 414 -6.27 -6.11 11.52
C GLU A 414 -6.44 -7.37 12.38
N ALA A 415 -5.35 -7.87 12.98
CA ALA A 415 -5.39 -9.05 13.83
C ALA A 415 -6.28 -8.82 15.06
N SER A 416 -6.14 -7.67 15.72
CA SER A 416 -6.95 -7.33 16.89
C SER A 416 -8.43 -7.14 16.54
N GLN A 417 -8.73 -6.53 15.39
CA GLN A 417 -10.11 -6.35 14.90
C GLN A 417 -10.75 -7.63 14.37
N ALA A 418 -9.95 -8.62 13.95
CA ALA A 418 -10.47 -9.90 13.47
C ALA A 418 -10.65 -10.96 14.57
N GLN A 419 -9.89 -10.90 15.67
CA GLN A 419 -9.94 -11.90 16.74
C GLN A 419 -11.20 -11.79 17.61
N ASN A 420 -11.78 -12.95 17.99
CA ASN A 420 -12.76 -13.17 19.06
C ASN A 420 -13.86 -12.10 19.21
N GLY A 421 -14.56 -11.79 18.11
CA GLY A 421 -15.71 -10.86 18.14
C GLY A 421 -15.39 -9.40 17.88
N GLY A 422 -14.13 -9.07 17.56
CA GLY A 422 -13.71 -7.75 17.11
C GLY A 422 -13.35 -6.82 18.25
N SER A 423 -12.09 -6.88 18.68
CA SER A 423 -11.55 -5.91 19.65
C SER A 423 -11.10 -4.64 18.93
N PHE A 424 -11.25 -3.48 19.59
CA PHE A 424 -10.81 -2.17 19.07
C PHE A 424 -11.48 -1.74 17.75
N CYS A 425 -12.72 -2.16 17.48
CA CYS A 425 -13.51 -1.70 16.32
C CYS A 425 -13.80 -0.20 16.34
N GLN A 426 -13.72 0.44 17.51
CA GLN A 426 -13.83 1.88 17.68
C GLN A 426 -12.57 2.64 17.23
N LEU A 427 -11.46 1.94 17.03
CA LEU A 427 -10.22 2.51 16.54
C LEU A 427 -10.14 2.36 15.02
N THR A 428 -9.76 3.42 14.34
CA THR A 428 -9.55 3.40 12.88
C THR A 428 -8.17 3.92 12.53
N ARG A 429 -7.71 3.52 11.35
CA ARG A 429 -6.52 4.09 10.73
C ARG A 429 -6.79 5.56 10.36
N ILE A 430 -5.83 6.41 10.68
CA ILE A 430 -5.83 7.85 10.41
C ILE A 430 -4.76 8.16 9.38
N GLY A 431 -5.17 8.70 8.23
CA GLY A 431 -4.26 9.23 7.22
C GLY A 431 -3.32 8.20 6.57
N ASP A 432 -2.24 8.73 6.00
CA ASP A 432 -1.20 7.94 5.34
C ASP A 432 -0.28 7.22 6.34
N PRO A 433 0.40 6.13 5.93
CA PRO A 433 1.33 5.42 6.79
C PRO A 433 2.43 6.35 7.31
N VAL A 434 2.71 6.26 8.61
CA VAL A 434 3.79 7.00 9.28
C VAL A 434 5.16 6.59 8.72
N THR A 435 5.29 5.32 8.35
CA THR A 435 6.41 4.82 7.56
C THR A 435 5.96 3.65 6.68
N THR A 436 6.45 3.64 5.45
CA THR A 436 6.51 2.45 4.60
C THR A 436 7.93 1.91 4.67
N SER A 437 8.10 0.59 4.78
CA SER A 437 9.40 -0.06 4.99
C SER A 437 10.45 0.25 3.88
N PHE A 438 10.05 0.94 2.81
CA PHE A 438 10.91 1.74 1.97
C PHE A 438 10.35 3.16 1.89
N SER A 439 11.03 4.12 2.50
CA SER A 439 10.76 5.54 2.24
C SER A 439 12.08 6.23 1.92
N ALA A 440 12.41 6.22 0.63
CA ALA A 440 13.12 7.35 0.04
C ALA A 440 12.19 8.56 0.24
N LYS A 441 12.56 9.40 1.22
CA LYS A 441 11.84 10.63 1.56
C LYS A 441 11.65 11.46 0.29
N LYS A 442 10.42 11.55 -0.22
CA LYS A 442 10.05 12.54 -1.24
C LYS A 442 10.00 13.90 -0.54
N SER A 443 11.18 14.47 -0.28
CA SER A 443 11.29 15.81 0.28
C SER A 443 10.90 16.83 -0.80
N GLY A 444 9.62 17.20 -0.80
CA GLY A 444 9.18 18.47 -1.37
C GLY A 444 9.68 19.60 -0.49
N GLY A 445 10.96 19.94 -0.64
CA GLY A 445 11.59 21.03 0.08
C GLY A 445 12.83 21.48 -0.67
N ARG A 446 12.79 22.68 -1.24
CA ARG A 446 13.98 23.36 -1.79
C ARG A 446 14.98 23.58 -0.66
N ALA A 447 15.87 22.63 -0.44
CA ALA A 447 17.08 22.84 0.32
C ALA A 447 18.21 23.10 -0.67
N ALA A 448 18.62 24.37 -0.78
CA ALA A 448 19.83 24.75 -1.47
C ALA A 448 21.03 24.11 -0.76
N LEU A 449 21.66 23.12 -1.40
CA LEU A 449 22.92 22.55 -0.95
C LEU A 449 24.05 23.53 -1.28
N SER A 450 24.53 24.21 -0.24
CA SER A 450 25.82 24.91 -0.23
C SER A 450 26.93 23.85 -0.32
N ALA A 451 27.53 23.74 -1.50
CA ALA A 451 28.71 22.92 -1.74
C ALA A 451 29.95 23.60 -1.13
N ARG A 452 30.53 23.00 -0.09
CA ARG A 452 31.96 23.12 0.21
C ARG A 452 32.55 21.73 0.46
N ASP A 453 33.52 21.44 -0.41
CA ASP A 453 34.62 20.49 -0.32
C ASP A 453 34.47 19.01 -0.74
N PRO A 454 35.55 18.47 -1.36
CA PRO A 454 35.44 17.57 -2.49
C PRO A 454 36.08 16.19 -2.22
N GLY A 455 35.46 15.16 -2.76
CA GLY A 455 35.98 13.80 -2.78
C GLY A 455 34.82 12.89 -3.08
N TRP A 456 35.02 11.91 -3.96
CA TRP A 456 34.00 11.03 -4.55
C TRP A 456 33.36 11.60 -5.82
N LEU A 457 34.00 11.31 -6.96
CA LEU A 457 33.42 11.38 -8.31
C LEU A 457 32.63 10.10 -8.58
N PRO A 458 31.32 10.15 -8.87
CA PRO A 458 30.62 9.08 -9.56
C PRO A 458 30.32 9.48 -11.02
N ALA A 459 30.94 8.74 -11.94
CA ALA A 459 30.40 8.17 -13.19
C ALA A 459 29.19 8.82 -13.92
N TRP A 460 29.05 10.14 -13.98
CA TRP A 460 27.99 10.82 -14.77
C TRP A 460 28.51 11.74 -15.88
N ARG A 461 29.81 11.68 -16.21
CA ARG A 461 30.42 12.50 -17.28
C ARG A 461 30.62 11.80 -18.64
N PHE A 462 30.13 10.58 -18.83
CA PHE A 462 30.24 9.89 -20.12
C PHE A 462 29.01 10.02 -21.05
N ALA A 463 27.89 10.57 -20.57
CA ALA A 463 26.64 10.62 -21.35
C ALA A 463 26.40 11.93 -22.14
N LEU A 464 27.32 12.90 -22.10
CA LEU A 464 27.21 14.17 -22.83
C LEU A 464 28.30 14.38 -23.90
N SER A 465 29.09 13.33 -24.19
CA SER A 465 30.14 13.36 -25.23
C SER A 465 29.76 12.59 -26.50
N LEU A 466 28.59 11.94 -26.57
CA LEU A 466 28.18 11.13 -27.73
C LEU A 466 27.15 11.80 -28.65
N THR A 467 26.55 12.93 -28.25
CA THR A 467 25.61 13.70 -29.08
C THR A 467 26.26 14.83 -29.89
N ALA A 468 27.58 15.05 -29.73
CA ALA A 468 28.35 16.04 -30.51
C ALA A 468 29.19 15.42 -31.65
N ALA A 469 29.27 14.08 -31.75
CA ALA A 469 30.12 13.39 -32.74
C ALA A 469 29.34 12.75 -33.92
N ILE A 470 28.02 12.94 -34.01
CA ILE A 470 27.17 12.38 -35.09
C ILE A 470 26.65 13.48 -36.04
N ARG A 471 27.17 14.72 -35.96
CA ARG A 471 26.77 15.84 -36.83
C ARG A 471 27.80 16.31 -37.85
N GLU A 472 28.91 15.58 -38.05
CA GLU A 472 29.97 15.96 -39.02
C GLU A 472 30.42 14.85 -39.99
N THR A 473 29.73 13.71 -40.10
CA THR A 473 30.13 12.67 -41.07
C THR A 473 28.96 12.03 -41.81
N VAL A 474 28.05 12.82 -42.38
CA VAL A 474 27.34 12.51 -43.64
C VAL A 474 26.93 13.84 -44.29
N GLY A 475 27.65 14.21 -45.34
CA GLY A 475 27.04 14.82 -46.51
C GLY A 475 26.45 13.73 -47.39
#